data_AF-A0A0A2T5Z9-F1
#
_entry.id   AF-A0A0A2T5Z9-F1
#
_cell.length_a   1.000
_cell.length_b   1.000
_cell.length_c   1.000
_cell.angle_alpha   90.00
_cell.angle_beta   90.00
_cell.angle_gamma   90.00
#
_symmetry.space_group_name_H-M   'P 1'
#
loop_
_entity.id
_entity.type
_entity.pdbx_description
1 polymer ?
#
loop_
_entity_poly.entity_id
_entity_poly.type
_entity_poly.pdbx_seq_one_letter_code
_entity_poly.pdbx_strand_id
1 'polypeptide(L)'
;MKIIQSVFVSLLLLILANQAFSEKMLVPDNSETPECKYSYDNALQPKTDENVLSAMTQICIERGGMHVLHKILTSESSDEPTGVIFTCIGENPNLVIFNCMFSTSYGDL
;
A
#
# COMPACT_ATOMS: atom_id res chain seq x y z
N MET A 1 -33.07 -7.95 34.76
CA MET A 1 -32.07 -8.90 34.20
C MET A 1 -32.17 -9.15 32.69
N LYS A 2 -33.29 -8.88 31.99
CA LYS A 2 -33.40 -9.13 30.53
C LYS A 2 -32.68 -8.09 29.64
N ILE A 3 -32.59 -6.85 30.09
CA ILE A 3 -31.98 -5.74 29.31
C ILE A 3 -30.46 -5.90 29.19
N ILE A 4 -29.80 -6.36 30.26
CA ILE A 4 -28.35 -6.56 30.29
C ILE A 4 -27.94 -7.69 29.32
N GLN A 5 -28.71 -8.77 29.25
CA GLN A 5 -28.47 -9.84 28.26
C GLN A 5 -28.65 -9.34 26.82
N SER A 6 -29.67 -8.51 26.56
CA SER A 6 -29.89 -7.95 25.21
C SER A 6 -28.72 -7.06 24.77
N VAL A 7 -28.21 -6.22 25.66
CA VAL A 7 -27.04 -5.36 25.36
C VAL A 7 -25.80 -6.21 25.09
N PHE A 8 -25.59 -7.28 25.85
CA PHE A 8 -24.45 -8.17 25.67
C PHE A 8 -24.49 -8.90 24.32
N VAL A 9 -25.68 -9.36 23.90
CA VAL A 9 -25.86 -10.04 22.60
C VAL A 9 -25.66 -9.07 21.43
N SER A 10 -26.19 -7.84 21.52
CA SER A 10 -25.96 -6.81 20.50
C SER A 10 -24.49 -6.40 20.40
N LEU A 11 -23.78 -6.32 21.52
CA LEU A 11 -22.34 -6.00 21.54
C LEU A 11 -21.51 -7.13 20.92
N LEU A 12 -21.85 -8.39 21.17
CA LEU A 12 -21.18 -9.55 20.57
C LEU A 12 -21.33 -9.59 19.04
N LEU A 13 -22.50 -9.23 18.51
CA LEU A 13 -22.76 -9.19 17.07
C LEU A 13 -21.92 -8.12 16.35
N LEU A 14 -21.68 -6.97 17.00
CA LEU A 14 -20.83 -5.92 16.45
C LEU A 14 -19.35 -6.31 16.38
N ILE A 15 -18.88 -7.12 17.34
CA ILE A 15 -17.48 -7.59 17.36
C ILE A 15 -17.24 -8.60 16.23
N LEU A 16 -18.22 -9.47 15.94
CA LEU A 16 -18.13 -10.47 14.86
C LEU A 16 -18.20 -9.88 13.45
N ALA A 17 -18.73 -8.65 13.31
CA ALA A 17 -18.80 -7.96 12.03
C ALA A 17 -17.45 -7.36 11.58
N ASN A 18 -16.48 -7.20 12.50
CA ASN A 18 -15.15 -6.72 12.17
C ASN A 18 -14.27 -7.88 11.68
N GLN A 19 -14.43 -8.28 10.42
CA GLN A 19 -13.45 -9.12 9.77
C GLN A 19 -12.23 -8.26 9.43
N ALA A 20 -11.18 -8.37 10.25
CA ALA A 20 -9.89 -7.79 9.94
C ALA A 20 -9.25 -8.61 8.81
N PHE A 21 -9.21 -8.06 7.60
CA PHE A 21 -8.44 -8.64 6.51
C PHE A 21 -6.96 -8.39 6.77
N SER A 22 -6.16 -9.46 6.77
CA SER A 22 -4.71 -9.36 6.79
C SER A 22 -4.22 -9.27 5.35
N GLU A 23 -4.00 -8.05 4.89
CA GLU A 23 -3.47 -7.78 3.56
C GLU A 23 -1.97 -8.13 3.56
N LYS A 24 -1.61 -9.20 2.84
CA LYS A 24 -0.22 -9.60 2.68
C LYS A 24 0.33 -8.92 1.43
N MET A 25 1.30 -8.04 1.63
CA MET A 25 2.08 -7.47 0.54
C MET A 25 2.81 -8.59 -0.19
N LEU A 26 2.52 -8.75 -1.47
CA LEU A 26 3.25 -9.71 -2.30
C LEU A 26 4.68 -9.19 -2.47
N VAL A 27 5.66 -10.08 -2.37
CA VAL A 27 7.03 -9.73 -2.76
C VAL A 27 7.00 -9.56 -4.28
N PRO A 28 7.43 -8.40 -4.82
CA PRO A 28 7.53 -8.24 -6.26
C PRO A 28 8.41 -9.36 -6.82
N ASP A 29 7.99 -9.92 -7.95
CA ASP A 29 8.94 -10.60 -8.83
C ASP A 29 10.05 -9.57 -9.12
N ASN A 30 11.32 -10.00 -9.13
CA ASN A 30 12.48 -9.14 -9.39
C ASN A 30 12.46 -8.52 -10.81
N SER A 31 11.36 -8.64 -11.55
CA SER A 31 11.07 -7.83 -12.71
C SER A 31 10.90 -6.37 -12.29
N GLU A 32 11.92 -5.56 -12.59
CA GLU A 32 11.82 -4.11 -12.51
C GLU A 32 10.65 -3.63 -13.38
N THR A 33 9.53 -3.37 -12.72
CA THR A 33 8.34 -2.80 -13.35
C THR A 33 8.51 -1.28 -13.33
N PRO A 34 8.45 -0.61 -14.51
CA PRO A 34 8.80 0.80 -14.65
C PRO A 34 7.89 1.74 -13.83
N GLU A 35 6.75 1.26 -13.36
CA GLU A 35 5.75 2.00 -12.59
C GLU A 35 6.31 2.58 -11.29
N CYS A 36 7.12 1.84 -10.53
CA CYS A 36 7.68 2.34 -9.27
C CYS A 36 8.67 3.48 -9.51
N LYS A 37 9.62 3.29 -10.45
CA LYS A 37 10.58 4.32 -10.82
C LYS A 37 9.88 5.54 -11.41
N TYR A 38 8.93 5.33 -12.32
CA TYR A 38 8.15 6.40 -12.92
C TYR A 38 7.39 7.21 -11.86
N SER A 39 6.70 6.54 -10.93
CA SER A 39 5.97 7.21 -9.86
C SER A 39 6.90 7.97 -8.93
N TYR A 40 8.02 7.37 -8.56
CA TYR A 40 9.03 8.02 -7.74
C TYR A 40 9.58 9.27 -8.44
N ASP A 41 10.00 9.17 -9.70
CA ASP A 41 10.59 10.27 -10.46
C ASP A 41 9.60 11.44 -10.65
N ASN A 42 8.32 11.12 -10.93
CA ASN A 42 7.26 12.10 -11.19
C ASN A 42 6.52 12.59 -9.94
N ALA A 43 6.87 12.10 -8.76
CA ALA A 43 6.33 12.62 -7.50
C ALA A 43 6.65 14.12 -7.35
N LEU A 44 5.69 14.87 -6.79
CA LEU A 44 5.83 16.30 -6.52
C LEU A 44 7.06 16.59 -5.64
N GLN A 45 7.65 17.76 -5.85
CA GLN A 45 8.74 18.28 -5.02
C GLN A 45 8.16 19.11 -3.85
N PRO A 46 8.69 19.00 -2.62
CA PRO A 46 9.77 18.07 -2.22
C PRO A 46 9.30 16.60 -2.22
N LYS A 47 10.21 15.65 -2.47
CA LYS A 47 9.89 14.21 -2.43
C LYS A 47 9.64 13.75 -1.00
N THR A 48 8.39 13.84 -0.55
CA THR A 48 7.91 13.30 0.73
C THR A 48 7.22 11.96 0.52
N ASP A 49 7.09 11.16 1.58
CA ASP A 49 6.33 9.89 1.57
C ASP A 49 4.93 10.07 0.97
N GLU A 50 4.24 11.14 1.35
CA GLU A 50 2.89 11.46 0.86
C GLU A 50 2.88 11.77 -0.64
N ASN A 51 3.82 12.58 -1.12
CA ASN A 51 3.90 12.93 -2.54
C ASN A 51 4.24 11.72 -3.41
N VAL A 52 5.12 10.84 -2.91
CA VAL A 52 5.48 9.59 -3.58
C VAL A 52 4.29 8.63 -3.58
N LEU A 53 3.61 8.45 -2.43
CA LEU A 53 2.40 7.63 -2.35
C LEU A 53 1.27 8.13 -3.25
N SER A 54 1.08 9.44 -3.35
CA SER A 54 0.09 10.04 -4.24
C SER A 54 0.37 9.70 -5.70
N ALA A 55 1.63 9.81 -6.14
CA ALA A 55 2.04 9.46 -7.51
C ALA A 55 1.85 7.96 -7.79
N MET A 56 2.22 7.10 -6.84
CA MET A 56 1.99 5.64 -6.97
C MET A 56 0.50 5.28 -7.02
N THR A 57 -0.32 5.95 -6.21
CA THR A 57 -1.78 5.76 -6.21
C THR A 57 -2.38 6.17 -7.55
N GLN A 58 -1.93 7.30 -8.10
CA GLN A 58 -2.39 7.77 -9.40
C GLN A 58 -2.09 6.75 -10.52
N ILE A 59 -0.86 6.24 -10.62
CA ILE A 59 -0.54 5.24 -11.65
C ILE A 59 -1.34 3.94 -11.45
N CYS A 60 -1.64 3.56 -10.20
CA CYS A 60 -2.46 2.39 -9.92
C CYS A 60 -3.88 2.58 -10.46
N ILE A 61 -4.50 3.74 -10.21
CA ILE A 61 -5.83 4.09 -10.74
C ILE A 61 -5.81 4.12 -12.28
N GLU A 62 -4.80 4.72 -12.90
CA GLU A 62 -4.65 4.78 -14.36
C GLU A 62 -4.55 3.39 -15.00
N ARG A 63 -4.04 2.39 -14.25
CA ARG A 63 -3.99 0.98 -14.68
C ARG A 63 -5.24 0.17 -14.31
N GLY A 64 -6.29 0.81 -13.78
CA GLY A 64 -7.55 0.17 -13.40
C GLY A 64 -7.57 -0.41 -11.99
N GLY A 65 -6.63 0.00 -11.13
CA GLY A 65 -6.54 -0.39 -9.73
C GLY A 65 -7.46 0.41 -8.82
N MET A 66 -7.75 -0.16 -7.67
CA MET A 66 -8.58 0.45 -6.63
C MET A 66 -7.86 0.57 -5.29
N HIS A 67 -6.91 -0.32 -5.02
CA HIS A 67 -6.21 -0.39 -3.74
C HIS A 67 -4.71 -0.47 -3.93
N VAL A 68 -3.97 0.08 -2.97
CA VAL A 68 -2.52 0.10 -2.98
C VAL A 68 -1.98 -0.42 -1.67
N LEU A 69 -1.05 -1.39 -1.75
CA LEU A 69 -0.17 -1.74 -0.64
C LEU A 69 1.18 -1.11 -0.91
N HIS A 70 1.75 -0.44 0.07
CA HIS A 70 3.00 0.28 -0.11
C HIS A 70 3.90 0.15 1.11
N LYS A 71 5.20 0.25 0.84
CA LYS A 71 6.24 0.47 1.84
C LYS A 71 7.21 1.49 1.28
N ILE A 72 7.30 2.64 1.93
CA ILE A 72 8.34 3.62 1.65
C ILE A 72 9.62 3.20 2.37
N LEU A 73 10.75 3.26 1.67
CA LEU A 73 12.07 3.04 2.23
C LEU A 73 12.70 4.41 2.49
N THR A 74 13.24 4.60 3.68
CA THR A 74 13.87 5.85 4.14
C THR A 74 15.25 5.54 4.68
N SER A 75 16.19 6.47 4.56
CA SER A 75 17.54 6.36 5.12
C SER A 75 17.74 7.40 6.22
N GLU A 76 18.55 7.08 7.23
CA GLU A 76 18.96 8.06 8.27
C GLU A 76 19.78 9.23 7.69
N SER A 77 20.33 9.07 6.48
CA SER A 77 21.16 10.07 5.81
C SER A 77 20.39 11.00 4.85
N SER A 78 19.09 10.79 4.66
CA SER A 78 18.28 11.51 3.67
C SER A 78 16.88 11.79 4.21
N ASP A 79 16.43 13.04 4.06
CA ASP A 79 15.03 13.42 4.35
C ASP A 79 14.08 12.99 3.22
N GLU A 80 14.60 12.61 2.05
CA GLU A 80 13.83 12.04 0.94
C GLU A 80 13.79 10.50 1.01
N PRO A 81 12.67 9.87 0.61
CA PRO A 81 12.57 8.43 0.46
C PRO A 81 13.68 7.85 -0.41
N THR A 82 14.36 6.80 0.05
CA THR A 82 15.39 6.09 -0.73
C THR A 82 14.81 4.98 -1.59
N GLY A 83 13.54 4.64 -1.44
CA GLY A 83 12.90 3.65 -2.29
C GLY A 83 11.45 3.42 -1.96
N VAL A 84 10.82 2.56 -2.75
CA VAL A 84 9.43 2.16 -2.60
C VAL A 84 9.26 0.70 -2.97
N ILE A 85 8.39 0.02 -2.23
CA ILE A 85 7.81 -1.26 -2.62
C ILE A 85 6.31 -1.00 -2.73
N PHE A 86 5.69 -1.45 -3.81
CA PHE A 86 4.35 -1.04 -4.13
C PHE A 86 3.59 -2.12 -4.90
N THR A 87 2.38 -2.45 -4.44
CA THR A 87 1.47 -3.39 -5.08
C THR A 87 0.16 -2.69 -5.40
N CYS A 88 -0.22 -2.68 -6.67
CA CYS A 88 -1.50 -2.19 -7.15
C CYS A 88 -2.50 -3.35 -7.29
N ILE A 89 -3.65 -3.21 -6.64
CA ILE A 89 -4.69 -4.24 -6.55
C ILE A 89 -5.96 -3.72 -7.22
N GLY A 90 -6.59 -4.57 -8.03
CA GLY A 90 -7.86 -4.28 -8.69
C GLY A 90 -9.05 -4.36 -7.74
N GLU A 91 -10.26 -4.38 -8.31
CA GLU A 91 -11.50 -4.52 -7.54
C GLU A 91 -11.60 -5.86 -6.77
N ASN A 92 -11.05 -6.92 -7.34
CA ASN A 92 -10.88 -8.18 -6.63
C ASN A 92 -9.55 -8.13 -5.86
N PRO A 93 -9.53 -8.34 -4.53
CA PRO A 93 -8.30 -8.27 -3.73
C PRO A 93 -7.26 -9.35 -4.11
N ASN A 94 -7.65 -10.38 -4.86
CA ASN A 94 -6.75 -11.40 -5.39
C ASN A 94 -6.20 -11.06 -6.79
N LEU A 95 -6.65 -9.96 -7.39
CA LEU A 95 -6.19 -9.50 -8.70
C LEU A 95 -5.14 -8.40 -8.51
N VAL A 96 -3.87 -8.80 -8.61
CA VAL A 96 -2.75 -7.87 -8.62
C VAL A 96 -2.55 -7.38 -10.03
N ILE A 97 -2.66 -6.06 -10.23
CA ILE A 97 -2.47 -5.43 -11.53
C ILE A 97 -0.96 -5.34 -11.83
N PHE A 98 -0.20 -4.86 -10.86
CA PHE A 98 1.25 -4.91 -10.88
C PHE A 98 1.80 -4.85 -9.46
N ASN A 99 3.04 -5.30 -9.33
CA ASN A 99 3.83 -5.19 -8.11
C ASN A 99 5.25 -4.77 -8.51
N CYS A 100 5.81 -3.81 -7.79
CA CYS A 100 7.06 -3.18 -8.17
C CYS A 100 7.89 -2.81 -6.95
N MET A 101 9.19 -2.68 -7.18
CA MET A 101 10.15 -2.16 -6.23
C MET A 101 11.11 -1.23 -6.96
N PHE A 102 11.44 -0.13 -6.31
CA PHE A 102 12.45 0.81 -6.77
C PHE A 102 13.28 1.28 -5.59
N SER A 103 14.58 1.42 -5.78
CA SER A 103 15.49 2.02 -4.82
C SER A 103 16.45 2.95 -5.53
N THR A 104 16.76 4.08 -4.89
CA THR A 104 17.82 5.01 -5.29
C THR A 104 19.21 4.51 -4.85
N SER A 105 19.25 3.49 -3.98
CA SER A 105 20.47 2.85 -3.46
C SER A 105 20.41 1.32 -3.66
N TYR A 106 21.40 0.76 -4.36
CA TYR A 106 21.55 -0.70 -4.52
C TYR A 106 21.80 -1.44 -3.20
N GLY A 107 22.12 -0.74 -2.11
CA GLY A 107 22.30 -1.34 -0.78
C GLY A 107 21.01 -1.55 0.01
N ASP A 108 19.88 -1.03 -0.46
CA ASP A 108 18.58 -1.03 0.24
C ASP A 108 17.61 -2.10 -0.31
N LEU A 109 18.03 -2.83 -1.35
CA LEU A 109 17.31 -3.96 -1.97
C LEU A 109 17.82 -5.30 -1.41
#